data_AF-K2F9L7-F1
#
_entry.id   AF-K2F9L7-F1
#
_cell.length_a   1.000
_cell.length_b   1.000
_cell.length_c   1.000
_cell.angle_alpha   90.00
_cell.angle_beta   90.00
_cell.angle_gamma   90.00
#
_symmetry.space_group_name_H-M   'P 1'
#
loop_
_entity.id
_entity.type
_entity.pdbx_description
1 polymer ?
#
loop_
_entity_poly.entity_id
_entity_poly.type
_entity_poly.pdbx_seq_one_letter_code
_entity_poly.pdbx_strand_id
1 'polypeptide(L)'
;MKIAVFMLATGVAMTGCSSTGGTASPLLPAQSIQLTAGTSISLATLAAAAVVAAAIHVVYDPLAPNWEIEESQLNEDTYRFSLKMKRYHTGGAGESIQILKRRASQLQYEQGFTNYHLLEYTEGIESQTIGARRVAEGTIKLVQRQQADSFLQNERN
;
A
#
# COMPACT_ATOMS: atom_id res chain seq x y z
N MET A 1 21.47 -3.31 -5.30
CA MET A 1 20.59 -2.87 -6.42
C MET A 1 19.64 -1.70 -6.09
N LYS A 2 19.73 -1.05 -4.92
CA LYS A 2 18.95 0.16 -4.58
C LYS A 2 19.59 1.48 -5.03
N ILE A 3 20.92 1.51 -5.20
CA ILE A 3 21.69 2.72 -5.54
C ILE A 3 21.53 3.10 -7.02
N ALA A 4 21.34 2.13 -7.92
CA ALA A 4 21.14 2.38 -9.35
C ALA A 4 19.81 3.07 -9.66
N VAL A 5 18.77 2.82 -8.85
CA VAL A 5 17.45 3.46 -9.02
C VAL A 5 17.49 4.93 -8.62
N PHE A 6 18.30 5.29 -7.62
CA PHE A 6 18.47 6.69 -7.21
C PHE A 6 19.22 7.53 -8.25
N MET A 7 20.20 6.97 -8.97
CA MET A 7 20.88 7.72 -10.05
C MET A 7 19.99 7.94 -11.28
N LEU A 8 19.05 7.03 -11.57
CA LEU A 8 18.13 7.20 -12.70
C LEU A 8 17.04 8.24 -12.41
N ALA A 9 16.65 8.42 -11.15
CA ALA A 9 15.66 9.40 -10.73
C ALA A 9 16.20 10.85 -10.74
N THR A 10 17.48 11.06 -10.45
CA THR A 10 18.09 12.41 -10.44
C THR A 10 18.34 12.96 -11.84
N GLY A 11 18.44 12.09 -12.86
CA GLY A 11 18.64 12.52 -14.25
C GLY A 11 17.43 13.19 -14.90
N VAL A 12 16.21 12.93 -14.41
CA VAL A 12 14.96 13.46 -14.99
C VAL A 12 14.57 14.82 -14.41
N ALA A 13 15.11 15.20 -13.24
CA ALA A 13 14.78 16.47 -12.59
C ALA A 13 15.56 17.69 -13.11
N MET A 14 16.55 17.51 -14.00
CA MET A 14 17.46 18.57 -14.47
C MET A 14 17.19 19.06 -15.91
N THR A 15 16.10 18.65 -16.56
CA THR A 15 15.72 19.15 -17.89
C THR A 15 14.41 19.95 -17.82
N GLY A 16 14.47 21.09 -17.14
CA GLY A 16 13.35 22.00 -16.94
C GLY A 16 13.77 23.47 -16.88
N CYS A 17 14.83 23.85 -17.59
CA CYS A 17 15.21 25.25 -17.82
C CYS A 17 15.46 25.44 -19.32
N SER A 18 14.47 25.91 -20.06
CA SER A 18 14.63 26.29 -21.47
C SER A 18 14.66 27.80 -21.58
N SER A 19 15.85 28.39 -21.42
CA SER A 19 16.20 29.65 -22.08
C SER A 19 16.66 29.33 -23.51
N THR A 20 15.93 29.87 -24.49
CA THR A 20 16.28 30.11 -25.90
C THR A 20 17.62 29.57 -26.42
N GLY A 21 17.53 28.62 -27.35
CA GLY A 21 18.60 28.31 -28.31
C GLY A 21 18.86 26.82 -28.47
N GLY A 22 18.32 26.21 -29.53
CA GLY A 22 18.69 24.85 -29.94
C GLY A 22 17.49 23.96 -30.20
N THR A 23 17.31 23.58 -31.45
CA THR A 23 16.36 22.62 -31.99
C THR A 23 16.41 21.28 -31.25
N ALA A 24 15.53 21.08 -30.28
CA ALA A 24 15.14 19.75 -29.82
C ALA A 24 13.78 19.42 -30.46
N SER A 25 13.77 18.48 -31.40
CA SER A 25 12.52 17.92 -31.90
C SER A 25 11.75 17.34 -30.71
N PRO A 26 10.44 17.64 -30.57
CA PRO A 26 9.67 17.06 -29.48
C PRO A 26 9.68 15.54 -29.62
N LEU A 27 10.02 14.84 -28.52
CA LEU A 27 10.05 13.37 -28.44
C LEU A 27 8.69 12.72 -28.80
N LEU A 28 7.61 13.51 -28.79
CA LEU A 28 6.27 13.13 -29.21
C LEU A 28 5.83 14.00 -30.39
N PRO A 29 5.36 13.41 -31.50
CA PRO A 29 4.80 14.18 -32.60
C PRO A 29 3.60 15.02 -32.13
N ALA A 30 3.53 16.28 -32.56
CA ALA A 30 2.38 17.15 -32.34
C ALA A 30 1.20 16.77 -33.25
N GLN A 31 0.81 15.48 -33.25
CA GLN A 31 -0.35 15.00 -33.97
C GLN A 31 -1.62 15.30 -33.16
N SER A 32 -2.58 15.95 -33.80
CA SER A 32 -3.86 16.28 -33.20
C SER A 32 -4.83 15.10 -33.34
N ILE A 33 -5.36 14.62 -32.21
CA ILE A 33 -6.46 13.67 -32.20
C ILE A 33 -7.76 14.48 -32.20
N GLN A 34 -8.61 14.28 -33.20
CA GLN A 34 -9.95 14.85 -33.23
C GLN A 34 -10.87 14.00 -32.34
N LEU A 35 -11.24 14.53 -31.18
CA LEU A 35 -12.13 13.84 -30.24
C LEU A 35 -13.61 14.07 -30.56
N THR A 36 -13.90 15.12 -31.34
CA THR A 36 -15.23 15.49 -31.88
C THR A 36 -15.04 16.47 -33.05
N ALA A 37 -16.08 16.65 -33.89
CA ALA A 37 -16.04 17.46 -35.12
C ALA A 37 -15.52 18.91 -34.96
N GLY A 38 -15.47 19.46 -33.74
CA GLY A 38 -14.95 20.81 -33.46
C GLY A 38 -13.82 20.88 -32.42
N THR A 39 -13.35 19.75 -31.87
CA THR A 39 -12.36 19.75 -30.79
C THR A 39 -11.24 18.77 -31.06
N SER A 40 -10.05 19.31 -31.30
CA SER A 40 -8.81 18.55 -31.45
C SER A 40 -7.89 18.82 -30.27
N ILE A 41 -7.34 17.75 -29.70
CA ILE A 41 -6.33 17.83 -28.63
C ILE A 41 -5.04 17.26 -29.17
N SER A 42 -3.92 17.95 -28.92
CA SER A 42 -2.61 17.44 -29.31
C SER A 42 -2.23 16.23 -28.46
N LEU A 43 -1.58 15.24 -29.08
CA LEU A 43 -1.07 14.07 -28.38
C LEU A 43 -0.08 14.45 -27.27
N ALA A 44 0.69 15.53 -27.47
CA ALA A 44 1.60 16.07 -26.47
C ALA A 44 0.86 16.58 -25.22
N THR A 45 -0.28 17.25 -25.39
CA THR A 45 -1.11 17.71 -24.26
C THR A 45 -1.70 16.53 -23.49
N LEU A 46 -2.19 15.50 -24.20
CA LEU A 46 -2.71 14.30 -23.56
C LEU A 46 -1.61 13.53 -22.82
N ALA A 47 -0.43 13.39 -23.42
CA ALA A 47 0.71 12.74 -22.78
C ALA A 47 1.15 13.51 -21.53
N ALA A 48 1.22 14.85 -21.59
CA ALA A 48 1.54 15.67 -20.43
C ALA A 48 0.49 15.51 -19.31
N ALA A 49 -0.81 15.55 -19.65
CA ALA A 49 -1.88 15.32 -18.69
C ALA A 49 -1.83 13.92 -18.07
N ALA A 50 -1.52 12.88 -18.86
CA ALA A 50 -1.36 11.52 -18.38
C ALA A 50 -0.16 11.38 -17.43
N VAL A 51 0.97 12.02 -17.73
CA VAL A 51 2.14 12.02 -16.83
C VAL A 51 1.82 12.73 -15.51
N VAL A 52 1.14 13.87 -15.55
CA VAL A 52 0.71 14.58 -14.33
C VAL A 52 -0.28 13.74 -13.52
N ALA A 53 -1.26 13.12 -14.16
CA ALA A 53 -2.22 12.23 -13.51
C ALA A 53 -1.53 11.00 -12.89
N ALA A 54 -0.58 10.39 -13.60
CA ALA A 54 0.21 9.28 -13.09
C ALA A 54 1.08 9.71 -11.89
N ALA A 55 1.71 10.88 -11.95
CA ALA A 55 2.50 11.41 -10.84
C ALA A 55 1.63 11.68 -9.59
N ILE A 56 0.44 12.26 -9.77
CA ILE A 56 -0.53 12.44 -8.70
C ILE A 56 -0.95 11.08 -8.15
N HIS A 57 -1.23 10.08 -8.99
CA HIS A 57 -1.65 8.75 -8.57
C HIS A 57 -0.56 7.99 -7.79
N VAL A 58 0.71 8.15 -8.17
CA VAL A 58 1.85 7.56 -7.43
C VAL A 58 1.96 8.16 -6.01
N VAL A 59 1.64 9.45 -5.84
CA VAL A 59 1.69 10.12 -4.53
C VAL A 59 0.39 9.94 -3.74
N TYR A 60 -0.73 9.85 -4.44
CA TYR A 60 -2.09 9.85 -3.93
C TYR A 60 -2.82 8.64 -4.52
N ASP A 61 -2.52 7.44 -4.01
CA ASP A 61 -3.27 6.24 -4.36
C ASP A 61 -4.62 6.27 -3.61
N PRO A 62 -5.74 6.54 -4.30
CA PRO A 62 -7.06 6.63 -3.66
C PRO A 62 -7.58 5.25 -3.22
N LEU A 63 -6.92 4.16 -3.62
CA LEU A 63 -7.30 2.78 -3.30
C LEU A 63 -6.44 2.19 -2.17
N ALA A 64 -5.37 2.86 -1.76
CA ALA A 64 -4.53 2.39 -0.67
C ALA A 64 -5.29 2.51 0.67
N PRO A 65 -5.33 1.46 1.50
CA PRO A 65 -6.01 1.49 2.80
C PRO A 65 -5.66 2.73 3.62
N ASN A 66 -6.64 3.28 4.35
CA ASN A 66 -6.48 4.44 5.23
C ASN A 66 -5.52 4.16 6.42
N TRP A 67 -5.14 2.91 6.61
CA TRP A 67 -4.28 2.43 7.68
C TRP A 67 -2.98 1.86 7.10
N GLU A 68 -1.86 2.31 7.62
CA GLU A 68 -0.56 1.72 7.42
C GLU A 68 -0.38 0.58 8.42
N ILE A 69 0.04 -0.59 7.95
CA ILE A 69 0.22 -1.79 8.78
C ILE A 69 1.71 -2.12 8.82
N GLU A 70 2.28 -2.13 10.02
CA GLU A 70 3.61 -2.64 10.32
C GLU A 70 3.46 -4.03 10.94
N GLU A 71 4.04 -5.04 10.30
CA GLU A 71 4.06 -6.43 10.78
C GLU A 71 5.42 -6.73 11.41
N SER A 72 5.39 -7.30 12.62
CA SER A 72 6.59 -7.72 13.35
C SER A 72 6.42 -9.15 13.85
N GLN A 73 7.34 -10.03 13.47
CA GLN A 73 7.36 -11.39 13.97
C GLN A 73 7.95 -11.40 15.39
N LEU A 74 7.19 -11.90 16.37
CA LEU A 74 7.65 -12.02 17.75
C LEU A 74 8.28 -13.40 17.99
N ASN A 75 7.61 -14.46 17.51
CA ASN A 75 8.07 -15.85 17.57
C ASN A 75 7.72 -16.55 16.24
N GLU A 76 8.06 -17.83 16.11
CA GLU A 76 7.78 -18.64 14.92
C GLU A 76 6.29 -18.65 14.53
N ASP A 77 5.39 -18.63 15.52
CA ASP A 77 3.94 -18.68 15.32
C ASP A 77 3.21 -17.41 15.76
N THR A 78 3.91 -16.40 16.27
CA THR A 78 3.29 -15.23 16.91
C THR A 78 3.74 -13.94 16.25
N TYR A 79 2.76 -13.12 15.84
CA TYR A 79 2.99 -11.88 15.10
C TYR A 79 2.29 -10.71 15.78
N ARG A 80 2.94 -9.55 15.79
CA ARG A 80 2.37 -8.29 16.27
C ARG A 80 2.21 -7.32 15.10
N PHE A 81 1.03 -6.75 15.00
CA PHE A 81 0.67 -5.72 14.06
C PHE A 81 0.55 -4.37 14.77
N SER A 82 1.17 -3.36 14.18
CA SER A 82 1.05 -1.95 14.55
C SER A 82 0.37 -1.24 13.39
N LEU A 83 -0.84 -0.74 13.61
CA LEU A 83 -1.64 -0.04 12.62
C LEU A 83 -1.67 1.45 12.95
N LYS A 84 -1.31 2.27 11.96
CA LYS A 84 -1.27 3.72 12.09
C LYS A 84 -2.20 4.34 11.04
N MET A 85 -3.11 5.19 11.47
CA MET A 85 -3.99 5.87 10.53
C MET A 85 -3.19 6.91 9.72
N LYS A 86 -3.36 6.90 8.39
CA LYS A 86 -2.77 7.90 7.50
C LYS A 86 -3.32 9.28 7.86
N ARG A 87 -2.50 10.32 7.73
CA ARG A 87 -2.86 11.70 8.13
C ARG A 87 -3.96 12.32 7.26
N TYR A 88 -3.96 11.99 5.97
CA TYR A 88 -4.96 12.43 5.02
C TYR A 88 -5.85 11.24 4.69
N HIS A 89 -7.05 11.23 5.26
CA HIS A 89 -8.04 10.18 5.06
C HIS A 89 -9.44 10.79 5.12
N THR A 90 -10.41 10.14 4.47
CA THR A 90 -11.82 10.52 4.54
C THR A 90 -12.60 9.38 5.18
N GLY A 91 -12.82 9.44 6.49
CA GLY A 91 -13.49 8.38 7.23
C GLY A 91 -12.60 7.16 7.51
N GLY A 92 -13.20 5.97 7.64
CA GLY A 92 -12.47 4.69 7.84
C GLY A 92 -11.86 4.48 9.23
N ALA A 93 -12.21 5.32 10.20
CA ALA A 93 -11.65 5.25 11.54
C ALA A 93 -11.98 3.93 12.26
N GLY A 94 -13.15 3.33 12.02
CA GLY A 94 -13.55 2.05 12.66
C GLY A 94 -13.08 0.79 11.93
N GLU A 95 -12.28 0.92 10.87
CA GLU A 95 -11.92 -0.22 10.01
C GLU A 95 -10.67 -0.97 10.50
N SER A 96 -9.96 -0.44 11.50
CA SER A 96 -8.74 -0.99 12.11
C SER A 96 -8.83 -2.49 12.38
N ILE A 97 -9.88 -2.94 13.07
CA ILE A 97 -10.04 -4.36 13.42
C ILE A 97 -10.30 -5.23 12.19
N GLN A 98 -11.05 -4.73 11.21
CA GLN A 98 -11.36 -5.49 9.98
C GLN A 98 -10.12 -5.63 9.12
N ILE A 99 -9.32 -4.56 9.03
CA ILE A 99 -8.04 -4.54 8.33
C ILE A 99 -7.06 -5.52 8.99
N LEU A 100 -6.97 -5.50 10.33
CA LEU A 100 -6.13 -6.45 11.07
C LEU A 100 -6.56 -7.90 10.79
N LYS A 101 -7.86 -8.22 10.90
CA LYS A 101 -8.38 -9.57 10.61
C LYS A 101 -8.08 -10.01 9.17
N ARG A 102 -8.21 -9.10 8.21
CA ARG A 102 -7.88 -9.37 6.80
C ARG A 102 -6.40 -9.69 6.63
N ARG A 103 -5.50 -8.89 7.22
CA ARG A 103 -4.05 -9.14 7.14
C ARG A 103 -3.66 -10.42 7.88
N ALA A 104 -4.22 -10.67 9.06
CA ALA A 104 -4.02 -11.91 9.80
C ALA A 104 -4.44 -13.15 9.00
N SER A 105 -5.58 -13.08 8.30
CA SER A 105 -6.04 -14.15 7.43
C SER A 105 -5.09 -14.35 6.23
N GLN A 106 -4.62 -13.28 5.59
CA GLN A 106 -3.63 -13.37 4.52
C GLN A 106 -2.34 -14.03 5.01
N LEU A 107 -1.82 -13.58 6.15
CA LEU A 107 -0.61 -14.13 6.75
C LEU A 107 -0.78 -15.62 7.11
N GLN A 108 -1.96 -16.01 7.61
CA GLN A 108 -2.29 -17.41 7.87
C GLN A 108 -2.16 -18.27 6.60
N TYR A 109 -2.68 -17.80 5.47
CA TYR A 109 -2.56 -18.49 4.18
C TYR A 109 -1.13 -18.48 3.64
N GLU A 110 -0.43 -17.35 3.75
CA GLU A 110 0.98 -17.19 3.33
C GLU A 110 1.91 -18.17 4.09
N GLN A 111 1.67 -18.36 5.38
CA GLN A 111 2.47 -19.23 6.26
C GLN A 111 1.97 -20.69 6.29
N GLY A 112 0.86 -21.02 5.62
CA GLY A 112 0.33 -22.39 5.55
C GLY A 112 -0.32 -22.91 6.84
N PHE A 113 -0.72 -22.03 7.77
CA PHE A 113 -1.39 -22.42 9.01
C PHE A 113 -2.91 -22.62 8.79
N THR A 114 -3.55 -23.43 9.62
CA THR A 114 -4.98 -23.76 9.44
C THR A 114 -5.91 -22.72 10.04
N ASN A 115 -5.49 -22.02 11.09
CA ASN A 115 -6.26 -20.95 11.71
C ASN A 115 -5.31 -19.95 12.41
N TYR A 116 -5.86 -18.85 12.90
CA TYR A 116 -5.17 -17.91 13.78
C TYR A 116 -6.06 -17.55 14.97
N HIS A 117 -5.45 -17.19 16.09
CA HIS A 117 -6.10 -16.61 17.24
C HIS A 117 -5.63 -15.18 17.43
N LEU A 118 -6.58 -14.26 17.63
CA LEU A 118 -6.29 -12.90 18.07
C LEU A 118 -6.09 -12.93 19.59
N LEU A 119 -4.86 -12.72 20.05
CA LEU A 119 -4.52 -12.73 21.47
C LEU A 119 -4.85 -11.41 22.14
N GLU A 120 -4.47 -10.31 21.49
CA GLU A 120 -4.65 -8.96 22.01
C GLU A 120 -5.08 -8.04 20.87
N TYR A 121 -5.94 -7.08 21.21
CA TYR A 121 -6.32 -6.00 20.33
C TYR A 121 -6.61 -4.74 21.13
N THR A 122 -5.93 -3.66 20.80
CA THR A 122 -6.06 -2.37 21.47
C THR A 122 -6.18 -1.26 20.43
N GLU A 123 -7.21 -0.42 20.54
CA GLU A 123 -7.31 0.83 19.78
C GLU A 123 -6.96 2.01 20.68
N GLY A 124 -6.28 2.99 20.11
CA GLY A 124 -5.87 4.18 20.84
C GLY A 124 -5.75 5.41 19.96
N ILE A 125 -5.37 6.50 20.62
CA ILE A 125 -5.00 7.75 19.98
C ILE A 125 -3.60 8.08 20.47
N GLU A 126 -2.67 8.18 19.54
CA GLU A 126 -1.29 8.55 19.80
C GLU A 126 -1.12 10.05 19.54
N SER A 127 -0.68 10.80 20.56
CA SER A 127 -0.37 12.23 20.41
C SER A 127 1.05 12.39 19.89
N GLN A 128 1.22 12.98 18.71
CA GLN A 128 2.53 13.28 18.14
C GLN A 128 2.70 14.80 17.97
N THR A 129 3.94 15.24 17.71
CA THR A 129 4.29 16.67 17.55
C THR A 129 3.43 17.38 16.50
N ILE A 130 2.93 16.64 15.52
CA ILE A 130 2.05 17.15 14.46
C ILE A 130 0.68 16.48 14.58
N GLY A 131 0.00 16.70 15.70
CA GLY A 131 -1.37 16.26 15.93
C GLY A 131 -1.52 14.84 16.48
N ALA A 132 -2.71 14.55 16.98
CA ALA A 132 -3.10 13.23 17.42
C ALA A 132 -3.54 12.36 16.23
N ARG A 133 -3.16 11.07 16.23
CA ARG A 133 -3.58 10.10 15.22
C ARG A 133 -4.15 8.86 15.87
N ARG A 134 -5.09 8.20 15.20
CA ARG A 134 -5.57 6.89 15.67
C ARG A 134 -4.52 5.83 15.40
N VAL A 135 -4.36 4.94 16.36
CA VAL A 135 -3.49 3.77 16.27
C VAL A 135 -4.26 2.55 16.72
N ALA A 136 -3.90 1.39 16.20
CA ALA A 136 -4.39 0.13 16.70
C ALA A 136 -3.24 -0.86 16.76
N GLU A 137 -3.22 -1.68 17.78
CA GLU A 137 -2.25 -2.75 17.92
C GLU A 137 -2.99 -4.07 18.08
N GLY A 138 -2.42 -5.14 17.55
CA GLY A 138 -2.91 -6.46 17.88
C GLY A 138 -1.88 -7.53 17.66
N THR A 139 -1.99 -8.57 18.46
CA THR A 139 -1.10 -9.72 18.44
C THR A 139 -1.91 -10.94 18.07
N ILE A 140 -1.42 -11.69 17.07
CA ILE A 140 -2.01 -12.96 16.67
C ILE A 140 -1.06 -14.10 16.93
N LYS A 141 -1.63 -15.29 17.11
CA LYS A 141 -0.93 -16.56 17.10
C LYS A 141 -1.49 -17.45 16.01
N LEU A 142 -0.65 -17.90 15.11
CA LEU A 142 -0.99 -18.88 14.08
C LEU A 142 -1.06 -20.27 14.72
N VAL A 143 -2.06 -21.06 14.34
CA VAL A 143 -2.24 -22.42 14.84
C VAL A 143 -2.38 -23.41 13.69
N GLN A 144 -1.61 -24.48 13.77
CA GLN A 144 -1.81 -25.64 12.90
C GLN A 144 -2.94 -26.47 13.49
N ARG A 145 -3.81 -27.00 12.63
CA ARG A 145 -4.80 -27.99 13.07
C ARG A 145 -4.03 -29.19 13.60
N GLN A 146 -4.01 -29.38 14.91
CA GLN A 146 -3.68 -30.68 15.48
C GLN A 146 -4.69 -31.66 14.87
N GLN A 147 -4.18 -32.52 14.00
CA GLN A 147 -4.96 -33.49 13.27
C GLN A 147 -5.42 -34.53 14.28
N ALA A 148 -6.56 -34.29 14.92
CA ALA A 148 -7.36 -35.22 15.72
C ALA A 148 -6.65 -36.53 16.12
N ASP A 149 -5.72 -36.46 17.07
CA ASP A 149 -5.16 -37.65 17.75
C ASP A 149 -6.25 -38.48 18.45
N SER A 150 -7.48 -37.94 18.55
CA SER A 150 -8.68 -38.63 19.01
C SER A 150 -9.06 -39.85 18.16
N PHE A 151 -8.67 -39.93 16.87
CA PHE A 151 -8.92 -41.14 16.07
C PHE A 151 -7.99 -42.31 16.48
N LEU A 152 -6.80 -42.03 17.00
CA LEU A 152 -5.86 -43.06 17.47
C LEU A 152 -6.16 -43.56 18.89
N GLN A 153 -6.95 -42.79 19.66
CA GLN A 153 -7.29 -43.14 21.03
C GLN A 153 -8.51 -44.08 21.13
N ASN A 154 -9.35 -44.11 20.10
CA ASN A 154 -10.53 -44.99 20.05
C ASN A 154 -10.22 -46.42 19.53
N GLU A 155 -9.02 -46.67 18.99
CA GLU A 155 -8.60 -48.01 18.56
C GLU A 155 -7.85 -48.81 19.65
N ARG A 156 -7.77 -48.27 20.88
CA ARG A 156 -7.09 -48.90 22.02
C ARG A 156 -8.01 -49.37 23.15
N ASN A 157 -9.33 -49.39 22.93
CA ASN A 157 -10.32 -49.91 23.89
C ASN A 157 -11.09 -51.10 23.32
#